data_AF-A0A2E5NLF7-F1
#
_entry.id   AF-A0A2E5NLF7-F1
#
_cell.length_a   1.000
_cell.length_b   1.000
_cell.length_c   1.000
_cell.angle_alpha   90.00
_cell.angle_beta   90.00
_cell.angle_gamma   90.00
#
_symmetry.space_group_name_H-M   'P 1'
#
loop_
_entity.id
_entity.type
_entity.pdbx_description
1 polymer ?
#
loop_
_entity_poly.entity_id
_entity_poly.type
_entity_poly.pdbx_seq_one_letter_code
_entity_poly.pdbx_strand_id
1 'polypeptide(L)'
;MVKGLLALSAVFVATVIGSVLAFELKTASIHETGNEAWAHQKMEFVSWNNERWTAWVKDDSFEHTPESSGYWHRHSNPSLAFIDWNGEPWQAKIAEDSFVIANRGDWSMPTETVEALHYLDWSGQRQIRTLAQLSR
;
A
#
# COMPACT_ATOMS: atom_id res chain seq x y z
N MET A 1 -17.43 53.82 7.87
CA MET A 1 -16.91 52.70 8.68
C MET A 1 -16.88 51.43 7.82
N VAL A 2 -15.92 51.29 6.89
CA VAL A 2 -15.76 50.06 6.06
C VAL A 2 -14.28 49.89 5.71
N LYS A 3 -13.43 49.63 6.71
CA LYS A 3 -12.01 49.28 6.49
C LYS A 3 -11.50 48.11 7.35
N GLY A 4 -12.26 47.68 8.37
CA GLY A 4 -11.88 46.58 9.26
C GLY A 4 -12.28 45.18 8.81
N LEU A 5 -13.27 45.04 7.91
CA LEU A 5 -13.82 43.73 7.56
C LEU A 5 -13.06 43.01 6.43
N LEU A 6 -12.34 43.74 5.57
CA LEU A 6 -11.53 43.16 4.49
C LEU A 6 -10.22 42.55 5.00
N ALA A 7 -9.70 43.03 6.13
CA ALA A 7 -8.44 42.52 6.68
C ALA A 7 -8.60 41.13 7.32
N LEU A 8 -9.77 40.81 7.91
CA LEU A 8 -10.00 39.50 8.52
C LEU A 8 -10.17 38.37 7.48
N SER A 9 -10.82 38.63 6.34
CA SER A 9 -11.02 37.61 5.30
C SER A 9 -9.72 37.20 4.61
N ALA A 10 -8.78 38.12 4.39
CA ALA A 10 -7.50 37.80 3.75
C ALA A 10 -6.62 36.89 4.64
N VAL A 11 -6.62 37.11 5.96
CA VAL A 11 -5.84 36.29 6.91
C VAL A 11 -6.39 34.87 7.01
N PHE A 12 -7.72 34.72 7.00
CA PHE A 12 -8.34 33.40 7.08
C PHE A 12 -8.08 32.55 5.82
N VAL A 13 -8.18 33.16 4.64
CA VAL A 13 -7.90 32.46 3.36
C VAL A 13 -6.42 32.10 3.23
N ALA A 14 -5.50 33.00 3.62
CA ALA A 14 -4.06 32.70 3.61
C ALA A 14 -3.69 31.56 4.57
N THR A 15 -4.37 31.46 5.72
CA THR A 15 -4.14 30.38 6.70
C THR A 15 -4.65 29.04 6.16
N VAL A 16 -5.85 29.00 5.57
CA VAL A 16 -6.40 27.78 4.98
C VAL A 16 -5.56 27.29 3.80
N ILE A 17 -5.15 28.20 2.90
CA ILE A 17 -4.29 27.84 1.75
C ILE A 17 -2.91 27.38 2.22
N GLY A 18 -2.31 28.05 3.21
CA GLY A 18 -1.05 27.62 3.82
C GLY A 18 -1.14 26.24 4.47
N SER A 19 -2.29 25.91 5.07
CA SER A 19 -2.54 24.60 5.69
C SER A 19 -2.64 23.48 4.66
N VAL A 20 -3.31 23.74 3.52
CA VAL A 20 -3.42 22.78 2.42
C VAL A 20 -2.07 22.57 1.75
N LEU A 21 -1.33 23.65 1.47
CA LEU A 21 0.01 23.54 0.89
C LEU A 21 0.99 22.85 1.84
N ALA A 22 0.94 23.13 3.14
CA ALA A 22 1.76 22.43 4.14
C ALA A 22 1.36 20.95 4.27
N PHE A 23 0.08 20.61 4.14
CA PHE A 23 -0.39 19.22 4.12
C PHE A 23 0.09 18.49 2.85
N GLU A 24 -0.04 19.11 1.68
CA GLU A 24 0.45 18.56 0.40
C GLU A 24 1.98 18.43 0.37
N LEU A 25 2.72 19.42 0.90
CA LEU A 25 4.18 19.34 1.08
C LEU A 25 4.57 18.28 2.10
N LYS A 26 3.81 18.10 3.19
CA LYS A 26 4.07 17.06 4.18
C LYS A 26 3.80 15.66 3.59
N THR A 27 2.77 15.50 2.77
CA THR A 27 2.54 14.26 2.00
C THR A 27 3.59 14.05 0.91
N ALA A 28 4.07 15.12 0.25
CA ALA A 28 5.15 15.05 -0.73
C ALA A 28 6.51 14.71 -0.08
N SER A 29 6.75 15.14 1.17
CA SER A 29 7.94 14.76 1.95
C SER A 29 7.88 13.34 2.52
N ILE A 30 6.70 12.72 2.57
CA ILE A 30 6.53 11.29 2.90
C ILE A 30 6.74 10.43 1.63
N HIS A 31 6.79 11.04 0.46
CA HIS A 31 7.00 10.42 -0.85
C HIS A 31 8.47 10.04 -1.14
N GLU A 32 9.26 9.77 -0.10
CA GLU A 32 10.57 9.08 -0.20
C GLU A 32 10.54 7.66 0.39
N THR A 33 9.37 7.07 0.62
CA THR A 33 9.28 5.72 1.21
C THR A 33 8.95 4.66 0.16
N GLY A 34 9.90 4.46 -0.76
CA GLY A 34 9.85 3.36 -1.73
C GLY A 34 11.21 2.85 -2.21
N ASN A 35 12.32 3.37 -1.69
CA ASN A 35 13.66 3.12 -2.23
C ASN A 35 14.78 3.01 -1.18
N GLU A 36 14.47 2.63 0.06
CA GLU A 36 15.55 2.23 0.98
C GLU A 36 16.08 0.86 0.61
N ALA A 37 17.41 0.72 0.48
CA ALA A 37 18.06 -0.49 -0.01
C ALA A 37 17.81 -1.75 0.84
N TRP A 38 17.33 -1.59 2.07
CA TRP A 38 16.95 -2.69 2.97
C TRP A 38 15.47 -3.10 2.85
N ALA A 39 14.62 -2.29 2.20
CA ALA A 39 13.21 -2.61 1.95
C ALA A 39 13.02 -3.54 0.73
N HIS A 40 14.12 -3.87 0.05
CA HIS A 40 14.16 -4.85 -1.01
C HIS A 40 13.87 -6.24 -0.41
N GLN A 41 13.00 -7.02 -1.06
CA GLN A 41 12.62 -8.38 -0.67
C GLN A 41 11.64 -8.53 0.49
N LYS A 42 10.82 -7.51 0.78
CA LYS A 42 9.59 -7.69 1.58
C LYS A 42 8.50 -6.68 1.23
N MET A 43 7.27 -7.10 1.47
CA MET A 43 6.03 -6.34 1.36
C MET A 43 5.37 -6.32 2.73
N GLU A 44 5.32 -5.16 3.39
CA GLU A 44 4.50 -4.93 4.58
C GLU A 44 3.14 -4.43 4.11
N PHE A 45 2.06 -5.17 4.36
CA PHE A 45 0.75 -4.90 3.78
C PHE A 45 -0.39 -5.16 4.77
N VAL A 46 -1.55 -4.59 4.45
CA VAL A 46 -2.82 -4.88 5.14
C VAL A 46 -3.60 -5.93 4.35
N SER A 47 -4.04 -6.98 5.02
CA SER A 47 -4.87 -8.05 4.45
C SER A 47 -6.37 -7.76 4.62
N TRP A 48 -7.24 -8.59 4.04
CA TRP A 48 -8.69 -8.35 3.99
C TRP A 48 -9.39 -8.24 5.35
N ASN A 49 -8.83 -8.85 6.39
CA ASN A 49 -9.36 -8.78 7.76
C ASN A 49 -8.77 -7.62 8.56
N ASN A 50 -8.10 -6.66 7.91
CA ASN A 50 -7.36 -5.55 8.50
C ASN A 50 -6.15 -5.94 9.37
N GLU A 51 -5.70 -7.19 9.33
CA GLU A 51 -4.45 -7.58 9.96
C GLU A 51 -3.25 -7.14 9.12
N ARG A 52 -2.16 -6.83 9.81
CA ARG A 52 -0.89 -6.41 9.23
C ARG A 52 0.04 -7.60 9.05
N TRP A 53 0.59 -7.73 7.86
CA TRP A 53 1.41 -8.86 7.45
C TRP A 53 2.67 -8.40 6.72
N THR A 54 3.73 -9.20 6.82
CA THR A 54 4.92 -9.07 5.97
C THR A 54 5.00 -10.28 5.07
N ALA A 55 5.13 -10.08 3.77
CA ALA A 55 5.32 -11.13 2.77
C ALA A 55 6.61 -10.95 1.95
N TRP A 56 7.13 -12.04 1.42
CA TRP A 56 8.13 -12.07 0.35
C TRP A 56 7.94 -13.33 -0.50
N VAL A 57 8.56 -13.36 -1.67
CA VAL A 57 8.49 -14.53 -2.55
C VAL A 57 9.71 -15.41 -2.31
N LYS A 58 9.45 -16.71 -2.14
CA LYS A 58 10.47 -17.75 -2.04
C LYS A 58 9.94 -19.04 -2.65
N ASP A 59 10.74 -19.70 -3.49
CA ASP A 59 10.38 -20.98 -4.13
C ASP A 59 8.98 -20.93 -4.80
N ASP A 60 8.72 -19.88 -5.59
CA ASP A 60 7.44 -19.61 -6.30
C ASP A 60 6.20 -19.54 -5.39
N SER A 61 6.39 -19.21 -4.11
CA SER A 61 5.33 -19.07 -3.12
C SER A 61 5.48 -17.79 -2.31
N PHE A 62 4.37 -17.31 -1.76
CA PHE A 62 4.39 -16.21 -0.80
C PHE A 62 4.66 -16.77 0.60
N GLU A 63 5.84 -16.48 1.12
CA GLU A 63 6.15 -16.61 2.54
C GLU A 63 5.63 -15.37 3.25
N HIS A 64 4.94 -15.54 4.37
CA HIS A 64 4.29 -14.45 5.07
C HIS A 64 4.20 -14.68 6.56
N THR A 65 4.34 -13.59 7.31
CA THR A 65 4.39 -13.56 8.77
C THR A 65 3.52 -12.42 9.27
N PRO A 66 2.62 -12.65 10.23
CA PRO A 66 1.79 -11.58 10.80
C PRO A 66 2.64 -10.65 11.68
N GLU A 67 2.25 -9.38 11.81
CA GLU A 67 2.86 -8.44 12.78
C GLU A 67 2.67 -8.95 14.22
N SER A 68 1.44 -9.37 14.54
CA SER A 68 1.09 -9.94 15.84
C SER A 68 1.05 -11.46 15.75
N SER A 69 1.90 -12.14 16.50
CA SER A 69 2.07 -13.59 16.47
C SER A 69 1.02 -14.36 17.28
N GLY A 70 -0.26 -13.95 17.23
CA GLY A 70 -1.36 -14.56 17.98
C GLY A 70 -1.57 -16.05 17.65
N TYR A 71 -2.60 -16.40 16.88
CA TYR A 71 -2.80 -17.77 16.39
C TYR A 71 -2.07 -18.07 15.08
N TRP A 72 -1.55 -17.03 14.43
CA TRP A 72 -0.93 -17.11 13.12
C TRP A 72 0.60 -17.10 13.26
N HIS A 73 1.24 -17.99 12.51
CA HIS A 73 2.70 -18.12 12.44
C HIS A 73 3.18 -17.89 11.01
N ARG A 74 4.50 -17.85 10.81
CA ARG A 74 5.07 -17.88 9.47
C ARG A 74 4.57 -19.11 8.73
N HIS A 75 4.13 -18.92 7.50
CA HIS A 75 3.73 -20.01 6.60
C HIS A 75 3.96 -19.59 5.16
N SER A 76 3.81 -20.53 4.24
CA SER A 76 3.86 -20.30 2.79
C SER A 76 2.48 -20.58 2.19
N ASN A 77 2.00 -19.71 1.30
CA ASN A 77 0.80 -19.94 0.51
C ASN A 77 1.05 -19.64 -0.97
N PRO A 78 0.32 -20.30 -1.89
CA PRO A 78 0.39 -20.00 -3.33
C PRO A 78 -0.27 -18.66 -3.70
N SER A 79 -0.90 -17.98 -2.76
CA SER A 79 -1.61 -16.72 -2.99
C SER A 79 -1.49 -15.74 -1.83
N LEU A 80 -1.59 -14.45 -2.14
CA LEU A 80 -1.49 -13.34 -1.19
C LEU A 80 -2.76 -12.48 -1.24
N ALA A 81 -3.42 -12.28 -0.11
CA ALA A 81 -4.63 -11.43 0.00
C ALA A 81 -4.26 -10.04 0.54
N PHE A 82 -4.48 -8.98 -0.23
CA PHE A 82 -4.06 -7.62 0.12
C PHE A 82 -5.15 -6.59 -0.20
N ILE A 83 -4.96 -5.37 0.29
CA ILE A 83 -5.78 -4.20 -0.03
C ILE A 83 -5.04 -3.29 -1.02
N ASP A 84 -5.69 -2.92 -2.12
CA ASP A 84 -5.13 -2.02 -3.12
C ASP A 84 -5.18 -0.53 -2.71
N TRP A 85 -4.64 0.36 -3.55
CA TRP A 85 -4.63 1.80 -3.32
C TRP A 85 -6.00 2.48 -3.18
N ASN A 86 -7.06 1.83 -3.64
CA ASN A 86 -8.45 2.29 -3.56
C ASN A 86 -9.17 1.73 -2.33
N GLY A 87 -8.49 0.88 -1.54
CA GLY A 87 -9.10 0.19 -0.41
C GLY A 87 -9.85 -1.08 -0.82
N GLU A 88 -9.68 -1.57 -2.05
CA GLU A 88 -10.36 -2.77 -2.52
C GLU A 88 -9.56 -4.04 -2.19
N PRO A 89 -10.23 -5.12 -1.77
CA PRO A 89 -9.59 -6.40 -1.52
C PRO A 89 -9.26 -7.14 -2.82
N TRP A 90 -8.00 -7.57 -2.95
CA TRP A 90 -7.49 -8.36 -4.05
C TRP A 90 -6.74 -9.59 -3.57
N GLN A 91 -6.68 -10.62 -4.41
CA GLN A 91 -5.82 -11.78 -4.19
C GLN A 91 -4.85 -11.94 -5.36
N ALA A 92 -3.56 -12.04 -5.07
CA ALA A 92 -2.50 -12.29 -6.05
C ALA A 92 -2.05 -13.75 -6.06
N LYS A 93 -1.65 -14.25 -7.22
CA LYS A 93 -0.85 -15.45 -7.44
C LYS A 93 0.38 -15.08 -8.26
N ILE A 94 1.48 -15.83 -8.07
CA ILE A 94 2.71 -15.65 -8.85
C ILE A 94 2.51 -16.31 -10.22
N ALA A 95 2.89 -15.60 -11.27
CA ALA A 95 3.11 -16.13 -12.62
C ALA A 95 4.61 -16.04 -12.94
N GLU A 96 5.01 -16.44 -14.15
CA GLU A 96 6.43 -16.59 -14.55
C GLU A 96 7.30 -15.35 -14.21
N ASP A 97 6.84 -14.16 -14.56
CA ASP A 97 7.56 -12.88 -14.34
C ASP A 97 6.68 -11.77 -13.74
N SER A 98 5.45 -12.11 -13.34
CA SER A 98 4.38 -11.18 -13.04
C SER A 98 3.44 -11.74 -11.97
N PHE A 99 2.37 -11.02 -11.67
CA PHE A 99 1.28 -11.49 -10.83
C PHE A 99 0.00 -11.62 -11.63
N VAL A 100 -0.83 -12.60 -11.27
CA VAL A 100 -2.24 -12.64 -11.66
C VAL A 100 -3.06 -12.28 -10.45
N ILE A 101 -3.94 -11.29 -10.57
CA ILE A 101 -4.79 -10.81 -9.48
C ILE A 101 -6.28 -11.04 -9.78
N ALA A 102 -7.04 -11.35 -8.73
CA ALA A 102 -8.49 -11.51 -8.76
C ALA A 102 -9.15 -10.63 -7.71
N ASN A 103 -10.18 -9.88 -8.09
CA ASN A 103 -10.94 -9.03 -7.16
C ASN A 103 -11.62 -9.93 -6.13
N ARG A 104 -11.44 -9.64 -4.83
CA ARG A 104 -11.94 -10.45 -3.71
C ARG A 104 -11.57 -11.95 -3.78
N GLY A 105 -10.54 -12.31 -4.55
CA GLY A 105 -10.16 -13.70 -4.80
C GLY A 105 -11.21 -14.51 -5.57
N ASP A 106 -12.12 -13.86 -6.30
CA ASP A 106 -13.04 -14.54 -7.19
C ASP A 106 -12.34 -14.93 -8.51
N TRP A 107 -11.74 -16.11 -8.51
CA TRP A 107 -11.05 -16.68 -9.68
C TRP A 107 -12.00 -17.20 -10.77
N SER A 108 -13.32 -17.10 -10.59
CA SER A 108 -14.30 -17.41 -11.64
C SER A 108 -14.58 -16.24 -12.57
N MET A 109 -14.22 -15.02 -12.13
CA MET A 109 -14.34 -13.78 -12.87
C MET A 109 -13.03 -13.45 -13.62
N PRO A 110 -13.05 -12.48 -14.57
CA PRO A 110 -11.83 -12.06 -15.25
C PRO A 110 -10.74 -11.64 -14.26
N THR A 111 -9.54 -12.17 -14.48
CA THR A 111 -8.33 -11.84 -13.72
C THR A 111 -7.47 -10.84 -14.47
N GLU A 112 -6.62 -10.12 -13.76
CA GLU A 112 -5.67 -9.18 -14.35
C GLU A 112 -4.24 -9.67 -14.18
N THR A 113 -3.44 -9.58 -15.24
CA THR A 113 -2.00 -9.77 -15.15
C THR A 113 -1.34 -8.42 -14.91
N VAL A 114 -0.54 -8.31 -13.86
CA VAL A 114 0.12 -7.07 -13.44
C VAL A 114 1.61 -7.30 -13.19
N GLU A 115 2.44 -6.36 -13.63
CA GLU A 115 3.90 -6.41 -13.42
C GLU A 115 4.30 -6.08 -11.97
N ALA A 116 3.42 -5.37 -11.25
CA ALA A 116 3.62 -4.98 -9.86
C ALA A 116 2.30 -4.97 -9.09
N LEU A 117 2.38 -5.27 -7.79
CA LEU A 117 1.27 -5.10 -6.86
C LEU A 117 1.21 -3.64 -6.41
N HIS A 118 0.04 -3.02 -6.55
CA HIS A 118 -0.29 -1.72 -5.97
C HIS A 118 -1.10 -1.95 -4.70
N TYR A 119 -0.55 -1.62 -3.53
CA TYR A 119 -1.15 -1.99 -2.25
C TYR A 119 -0.97 -0.92 -1.19
N LEU A 120 -1.73 -1.06 -0.10
CA LEU A 120 -1.56 -0.26 1.12
C LEU A 120 -0.68 -0.98 2.13
N ASP A 121 0.35 -0.28 2.62
CA ASP A 121 1.19 -0.78 3.70
C ASP A 121 0.52 -0.70 5.08
N TRP A 122 1.25 -1.09 6.13
CA TRP A 122 0.76 -1.06 7.51
C TRP A 122 0.28 0.30 8.01
N SER A 123 0.79 1.38 7.40
CA SER A 123 0.44 2.77 7.69
C SER A 123 -0.63 3.32 6.75
N GLY A 124 -1.17 2.48 5.85
CA GLY A 124 -2.11 2.88 4.82
C GLY A 124 -1.48 3.71 3.70
N GLN A 125 -0.14 3.70 3.56
CA GLN A 125 0.53 4.39 2.48
C GLN A 125 0.55 3.53 1.22
N ARG A 126 0.50 4.20 0.07
CA ARG A 126 0.50 3.55 -1.25
C ARG A 126 1.89 3.06 -1.58
N GLN A 127 2.01 1.76 -1.82
CA GLN A 127 3.25 1.09 -2.19
C GLN A 127 3.11 0.34 -3.52
N ILE A 128 4.25 0.13 -4.18
CA ILE A 128 4.40 -0.68 -5.40
C ILE A 128 5.48 -1.72 -5.16
N ARG A 129 5.24 -2.98 -5.53
CA ARG A 129 6.27 -4.02 -5.53
C ARG A 129 6.15 -4.93 -6.75
N THR A 130 7.24 -5.08 -7.50
CA THR A 130 7.36 -6.07 -8.59
C THR A 130 7.71 -7.45 -8.02
N LEU A 131 7.54 -8.50 -8.84
CA LEU A 131 7.94 -9.85 -8.46
C LEU A 131 9.44 -9.91 -8.10
N ALA A 132 10.30 -9.35 -8.95
CA ALA A 132 11.74 -9.29 -8.72
C ALA A 132 12.12 -8.56 -7.41
N GLN A 133 11.35 -7.54 -7.01
CA GLN A 133 11.58 -6.83 -5.75
C GLN A 133 11.13 -7.63 -4.52
N LEU A 134 10.24 -8.62 -4.67
CA LEU A 134 9.76 -9.47 -3.58
C LEU A 134 10.50 -10.80 -3.48
N SER A 135 11.14 -11.26 -4.55
CA SER A 135 11.88 -12.52 -4.58
C SER A 135 13.16 -12.48 -3.76
N ARG A 136 13.39 -13.56 -2.99
CA ARG A 136 14.60 -13.82 -2.19
C ARG A 136 15.43 -14.96 -2.74
#